data_AF-U6DD97-F1
#
_entry.id   AF-U6DD97-F1
#
_cell.length_a   1.000
_cell.length_b   1.000
_cell.length_c   1.000
_cell.angle_alpha   90.00
_cell.angle_beta   90.00
_cell.angle_gamma   90.00
#
_symmetry.space_group_name_H-M   'P 1'
#
loop_
_entity.id
_entity.type
_entity.pdbx_description
1 polymer ?
#
loop_
_entity_poly.entity_id
_entity_poly.type
_entity_poly.pdbx_seq_one_letter_code
_entity_poly.pdbx_strand_id
1 'polypeptide(L)'
;EGSPQAEPLPPQEQPLASWSAQTPMPPPSRRFARAIDSSRDLLHRIKDEVGAPGIVVGVSVDGKEVWSEGLGYADVENRVPCKPETVMRIASISKSLTMVALAKLWEAGKLDLDMPVQHYVPEFPEKEYEGEKVSVTTRLLISHLSGIRHYEKDMKKVKEEKAYKALKMMKGTVESDQEKEFKEKGGKCNEKNDFVKAKIEQDTDAKGRNLKPGKKKNDFEQGELYLKEKFENSIESLRLFKNDPLFFKPGSQFLYSTFGYTLLAAIVERASGYKYLDYMQKIFHDLDMLTTVQEENEPVIYNRA
;
A
#
# COMPACT_ATOMS: atom_id res chain seq x y z
N GLU A 1 8.24 15.90 68.63
CA GLU A 1 8.65 16.60 67.40
C GLU A 1 8.85 15.54 66.33
N GLY A 2 7.95 15.48 65.36
CA GLY A 2 7.93 14.45 64.32
C GLY A 2 8.60 14.97 63.05
N SER A 3 9.54 14.19 62.52
CA SER A 3 10.25 14.45 61.26
C SER A 3 9.30 14.45 60.06
N PRO A 4 9.47 15.33 59.06
CA PRO A 4 8.66 15.28 57.85
C PRO A 4 9.12 14.14 56.92
N GLN A 5 8.16 13.30 56.52
CA GLN A 5 8.34 12.30 55.47
C GLN A 5 8.50 13.00 54.11
N ALA A 6 9.56 12.66 53.38
CA ALA A 6 9.78 13.09 52.00
C ALA A 6 8.93 12.26 51.03
N GLU A 7 8.25 12.92 50.09
CA GLU A 7 7.54 12.30 48.97
C GLU A 7 8.50 11.56 48.01
N PRO A 8 8.08 10.46 47.37
CA PRO A 8 8.90 9.76 46.40
C PRO A 8 8.91 10.48 45.05
N LEU A 9 10.11 10.69 44.51
CA LEU A 9 10.37 11.26 43.19
C LEU A 9 9.75 10.40 42.05
N PRO A 10 9.33 11.02 40.93
CA PRO A 10 8.80 10.28 39.79
C PRO A 10 9.91 9.43 39.14
N PRO A 11 9.56 8.30 38.48
CA PRO A 11 10.55 7.44 37.84
C PRO A 11 11.25 8.21 36.72
N GLN A 12 12.59 8.27 36.79
CA GLN A 12 13.43 8.83 35.75
C GLN A 12 13.23 8.03 34.44
N GLU A 13 12.79 8.71 33.39
CA GLU A 13 12.86 8.20 32.02
C GLU A 13 14.33 7.90 31.69
N GLN A 14 14.64 6.63 31.44
CA GLN A 14 15.95 6.27 30.91
C GLN A 14 16.07 6.83 29.49
N PRO A 15 17.14 7.56 29.15
CA PRO A 15 17.35 7.99 27.77
C PRO A 15 17.51 6.74 26.90
N LEU A 16 16.65 6.61 25.88
CA LEU A 16 16.89 5.70 24.77
C LEU A 16 18.30 5.97 24.24
N ALA A 17 19.09 4.90 24.10
CA ALA A 17 20.49 4.96 23.72
C ALA A 17 20.70 5.92 22.54
N SER A 18 21.59 6.90 22.73
CA SER A 18 21.98 7.85 21.70
C SER A 18 22.56 7.07 20.51
N TRP A 19 21.81 7.00 19.41
CA TRP A 19 22.33 6.49 18.15
C TRP A 19 23.49 7.38 17.70
N SER A 20 24.70 6.82 17.75
CA SER A 20 25.93 7.49 17.37
C SER A 20 25.88 7.92 15.90
N ALA A 21 26.22 9.19 15.63
CA ALA A 21 26.38 9.75 14.29
C ALA A 21 27.25 8.83 13.41
N GLN A 22 26.72 8.51 12.23
CA GLN A 22 27.32 7.54 11.30
C GLN A 22 28.69 8.02 10.82
N THR A 23 29.73 7.24 11.13
CA THR A 23 31.01 7.25 10.42
C THR A 23 30.79 6.92 8.94
N PRO A 24 31.58 7.49 8.01
CA PRO A 24 31.47 7.17 6.59
C PRO A 24 31.63 5.66 6.35
N MET A 25 30.68 5.09 5.60
CA MET A 25 30.51 3.66 5.40
C MET A 25 31.72 3.02 4.69
N PRO A 26 32.17 1.82 5.12
CA PRO A 26 33.14 1.04 4.36
C PRO A 26 32.55 0.60 3.01
N PRO A 27 33.39 0.35 1.98
CA PRO A 27 32.92 -0.04 0.65
C PRO A 27 32.05 -1.31 0.70
N PRO A 28 31.07 -1.45 -0.22
CA PRO A 28 30.13 -2.58 -0.21
C PRO A 28 30.90 -3.89 -0.18
N SER A 29 30.58 -4.72 0.82
CA SER A 29 31.28 -5.98 1.03
C SER A 29 31.20 -6.84 -0.24
N ARG A 30 32.37 -7.34 -0.73
CA ARG A 30 32.43 -8.28 -1.87
C ARG A 30 31.56 -9.53 -1.68
N ARG A 31 31.11 -9.80 -0.45
CA ARG A 31 30.25 -10.92 -0.07
C ARG A 31 29.01 -11.05 -0.95
N PHE A 32 28.37 -9.93 -1.30
CA PHE A 32 27.09 -9.95 -2.03
C PHE A 32 27.21 -9.59 -3.52
N ALA A 33 28.42 -9.31 -4.03
CA ALA A 33 28.61 -8.80 -5.39
C ALA A 33 27.89 -9.64 -6.48
N ARG A 34 28.08 -10.97 -6.46
CA ARG A 34 27.41 -11.86 -7.42
C ARG A 34 25.89 -11.82 -7.34
N ALA A 35 25.34 -11.72 -6.13
CA ALA A 35 23.90 -11.65 -5.92
C ALA A 35 23.34 -10.30 -6.40
N ILE A 36 24.06 -9.21 -6.12
CA ILE A 36 23.73 -7.86 -6.60
C ILE A 36 23.73 -7.83 -8.13
N ASP A 37 24.78 -8.34 -8.79
CA ASP A 37 24.86 -8.33 -10.26
C ASP A 37 23.73 -9.15 -10.90
N SER A 38 23.45 -10.33 -10.36
CA SER A 38 22.33 -11.17 -10.83
C SER A 38 20.97 -10.49 -10.62
N SER A 39 20.81 -9.78 -9.50
CA SER A 39 19.57 -9.08 -9.16
C SER A 39 19.39 -7.84 -10.03
N ARG A 40 20.47 -7.11 -10.33
CA ARG A 40 20.46 -5.96 -11.24
C ARG A 40 20.00 -6.36 -12.64
N ASP A 41 20.57 -7.43 -13.19
CA ASP A 41 20.14 -7.97 -14.50
C ASP A 41 18.65 -8.35 -14.49
N LEU A 42 18.19 -9.02 -13.42
CA LEU A 42 16.78 -9.36 -13.27
C LEU A 42 15.90 -8.11 -13.20
N LEU A 43 16.28 -7.09 -12.43
CA LEU A 43 15.50 -5.86 -12.31
C LEU A 43 15.45 -5.08 -13.62
N HIS A 44 16.50 -5.08 -14.43
CA HIS A 44 16.45 -4.52 -15.78
C HIS A 44 15.39 -5.24 -16.64
N ARG A 45 15.41 -6.57 -16.64
CA ARG A 45 14.42 -7.37 -17.39
C ARG A 45 12.99 -7.13 -16.90
N ILE A 46 12.76 -7.17 -15.59
CA ILE A 46 11.43 -6.90 -15.01
C ILE A 46 10.97 -5.50 -15.36
N LYS A 47 11.85 -4.49 -15.22
CA LYS A 47 11.53 -3.10 -15.56
C LYS A 47 11.04 -2.99 -17.00
N ASP A 48 11.75 -3.62 -17.94
CA ASP A 48 11.41 -3.58 -19.35
C ASP A 48 10.13 -4.38 -19.67
N GLU A 49 9.96 -5.55 -19.03
CA GLU A 49 8.79 -6.42 -19.22
C GLU A 49 7.50 -5.76 -18.75
N VAL A 50 7.51 -5.11 -17.57
CA VAL A 50 6.34 -4.42 -17.02
C VAL A 50 6.15 -3.01 -17.61
N GLY A 51 7.10 -2.54 -18.42
CA GLY A 51 7.10 -1.19 -18.97
C GLY A 51 7.27 -0.09 -17.91
N ALA A 52 7.95 -0.38 -16.80
CA ALA A 52 8.23 0.61 -15.77
C ALA A 52 9.31 1.60 -16.26
N PRO A 53 9.08 2.94 -16.19
CA PRO A 53 10.10 3.92 -16.55
C PRO A 53 11.37 3.84 -15.69
N GLY A 54 11.18 3.62 -14.39
CA GLY A 54 12.26 3.49 -13.43
C GLY A 54 11.87 2.67 -12.21
N ILE A 55 12.88 2.15 -11.53
CA ILE A 55 12.75 1.36 -10.29
C ILE A 55 13.83 1.81 -9.32
N VAL A 56 13.51 1.87 -8.03
CA VAL A 56 14.49 2.02 -6.95
C VAL A 56 14.50 0.73 -6.13
N VAL A 57 15.69 0.25 -5.79
CA VAL A 57 15.91 -0.92 -4.95
C VAL A 57 16.83 -0.57 -3.79
N GLY A 58 16.49 -1.05 -2.60
CA GLY A 58 17.34 -1.00 -1.42
C GLY A 58 17.34 -2.36 -0.73
N VAL A 59 18.51 -2.85 -0.33
CA VAL A 59 18.69 -4.13 0.35
C VAL A 59 19.56 -3.93 1.57
N SER A 60 19.07 -4.42 2.71
CA SER A 60 19.77 -4.42 3.99
C SER A 60 19.92 -5.85 4.50
N VAL A 61 21.08 -6.17 5.06
CA VAL A 61 21.37 -7.46 5.72
C VAL A 61 21.90 -7.13 7.11
N ASP A 62 21.28 -7.72 8.14
CA ASP A 62 21.63 -7.50 9.55
C ASP A 62 21.64 -6.00 9.92
N GLY A 63 20.67 -5.25 9.39
CA GLY A 63 20.52 -3.81 9.64
C GLY A 63 21.51 -2.91 8.91
N LYS A 64 22.37 -3.46 8.03
CA LYS A 64 23.33 -2.70 7.23
C LYS A 64 22.94 -2.70 5.76
N GLU A 65 22.93 -1.53 5.14
CA GLU A 65 22.74 -1.42 3.70
C GLU A 65 23.85 -2.16 2.95
N VAL A 66 23.46 -3.04 2.02
CA VAL A 66 24.39 -3.80 1.18
C VAL A 66 24.26 -3.46 -0.30
N TRP A 67 23.12 -2.91 -0.72
CA TRP A 67 22.85 -2.46 -2.08
C TRP A 67 21.74 -1.42 -2.09
N SER A 68 21.95 -0.31 -2.80
CA SER A 68 20.94 0.71 -3.05
C SER A 68 21.17 1.28 -4.45
N GLU A 69 20.16 1.22 -5.32
CA GLU A 69 20.30 1.57 -6.74
C GLU A 69 18.99 2.05 -7.35
N GLY A 70 19.08 3.05 -8.22
CA GLY A 70 18.00 3.47 -9.12
C GLY A 70 18.30 3.02 -10.55
N LEU A 71 17.32 2.44 -11.23
CA LEU A 71 17.41 1.96 -12.60
C LEU A 71 16.39 2.69 -13.48
N GLY A 72 16.79 3.06 -14.70
CA GLY A 72 15.91 3.75 -15.65
C GLY A 72 15.79 5.24 -15.37
N TYR A 73 14.58 5.79 -15.57
CA TYR A 73 14.30 7.22 -15.48
C TYR A 73 13.29 7.51 -14.38
N ALA A 74 13.55 8.57 -13.60
CA ALA A 74 12.56 9.19 -12.74
C ALA A 74 11.58 10.03 -13.57
N ASP A 75 12.07 10.68 -14.62
CA ASP A 75 11.29 11.47 -15.57
C ASP A 75 11.77 11.14 -16.99
N VAL A 76 10.88 10.60 -17.82
CA VAL A 76 11.22 10.09 -19.16
C VAL A 76 11.39 11.24 -20.14
N GLU A 77 10.49 12.21 -20.08
CA GLU A 77 10.42 13.37 -20.97
C GLU A 77 11.66 14.24 -20.83
N ASN A 78 12.10 14.47 -19.59
CA ASN A 78 13.27 15.27 -19.26
C ASN A 78 14.55 14.43 -19.12
N ARG A 79 14.46 13.11 -19.32
CA ARG A 79 15.58 12.15 -19.23
C ARG A 79 16.31 12.22 -17.88
N VAL A 80 15.57 12.42 -16.80
CA VAL A 80 16.14 12.45 -15.45
C VAL A 80 16.37 11.00 -15.00
N PRO A 81 17.63 10.59 -14.72
CA PRO A 81 17.90 9.24 -14.28
C PRO A 81 17.27 8.97 -12.91
N CYS A 82 16.71 7.77 -12.74
CA CYS A 82 16.27 7.28 -11.45
C CYS A 82 17.50 7.00 -10.57
N LYS A 83 17.48 7.44 -9.31
CA LYS A 83 18.58 7.32 -8.35
C LYS A 83 18.09 6.66 -7.05
N PRO A 84 18.99 6.14 -6.20
CA PRO A 84 18.61 5.65 -4.87
C PRO A 84 17.81 6.66 -4.04
N GLU A 85 18.10 7.96 -4.22
CA GLU A 85 17.47 9.05 -3.47
C GLU A 85 16.19 9.58 -4.13
N THR A 86 15.74 8.99 -5.24
CA THR A 86 14.51 9.37 -5.92
C THR A 86 13.31 9.07 -5.02
N VAL A 87 12.53 10.11 -4.71
CA VAL A 87 11.31 10.00 -3.91
C VAL A 87 10.19 9.43 -4.78
N MET A 88 9.52 8.40 -4.27
CA MET A 88 8.46 7.68 -4.99
C MET A 88 7.13 7.83 -4.29
N ARG A 89 6.03 7.87 -5.05
CA ARG A 89 4.70 7.69 -4.49
C ARG A 89 4.51 6.24 -4.05
N ILE A 90 4.43 6.01 -2.75
CA ILE A 90 4.40 4.65 -2.18
C ILE A 90 2.99 4.05 -2.06
N ALA A 91 1.94 4.83 -2.33
CA ALA A 91 0.55 4.41 -2.32
C ALA A 91 0.16 3.60 -1.06
N SER A 92 -0.25 2.34 -1.21
CA SER A 92 -0.74 1.53 -0.09
C SER A 92 0.36 1.06 0.88
N ILE A 93 1.64 1.23 0.55
CA ILE A 93 2.74 1.02 1.49
C ILE A 93 2.61 1.95 2.71
N SER A 94 1.98 3.13 2.54
CA SER A 94 1.70 4.07 3.64
C SER A 94 0.90 3.45 4.78
N LYS A 95 0.09 2.41 4.54
CA LYS A 95 -0.67 1.71 5.58
C LYS A 95 0.25 1.09 6.63
N SER A 96 1.38 0.51 6.20
CA SER A 96 2.37 -0.05 7.12
C SER A 96 2.98 1.02 8.02
N LEU A 97 3.14 2.25 7.52
CA LEU A 97 3.61 3.38 8.34
C LEU A 97 2.55 3.80 9.37
N THR A 98 1.27 3.87 9.00
CA THR A 98 0.16 4.07 9.94
C THR A 98 0.13 2.98 11.02
N MET A 99 0.43 1.73 10.65
CA MET A 99 0.52 0.62 11.60
C MET A 99 1.62 0.82 12.63
N VAL A 100 2.78 1.38 12.26
CA VAL A 100 3.84 1.74 13.22
C VAL A 100 3.33 2.79 14.21
N ALA A 101 2.60 3.80 13.74
CA ALA A 101 2.03 4.83 14.62
C ALA A 101 1.05 4.24 15.65
N LEU A 102 0.16 3.34 15.21
CA LEU A 102 -0.76 2.61 16.08
C LEU A 102 -0.01 1.72 17.08
N ALA A 103 1.03 1.00 16.64
CA ALA A 103 1.84 0.15 17.50
C ALA A 103 2.53 0.98 18.61
N LYS A 104 3.13 2.12 18.29
CA LYS A 104 3.74 3.02 19.28
C LYS A 104 2.72 3.54 20.29
N LEU A 105 1.49 3.86 19.85
CA LEU A 105 0.42 4.30 20.74
C LEU A 105 -0.09 3.18 21.65
N TRP A 106 -0.15 1.95 21.12
CA TRP A 106 -0.53 0.76 21.89
C TRP A 106 0.53 0.42 22.95
N GLU A 107 1.82 0.42 22.58
CA GLU A 107 2.94 0.22 23.51
C GLU A 107 2.97 1.27 24.62
N ALA A 108 2.61 2.52 24.31
CA ALA A 108 2.51 3.61 25.28
C ALA A 108 1.22 3.56 26.15
N GLY A 109 0.36 2.55 25.97
CA GLY A 109 -0.90 2.42 26.70
C GLY A 109 -1.96 3.48 26.34
N LYS A 110 -1.78 4.22 25.24
CA LYS A 110 -2.71 5.25 24.77
C LYS A 110 -3.80 4.71 23.84
N LEU A 111 -3.60 3.49 23.33
CA LEU A 111 -4.51 2.82 22.39
C LEU A 111 -4.76 1.39 22.87
N ASP A 112 -6.02 0.99 22.90
CA ASP A 112 -6.47 -0.38 23.07
C ASP A 112 -7.06 -0.84 21.72
N LEU A 113 -6.62 -2.01 21.27
CA LEU A 113 -7.02 -2.57 19.98
C LEU A 113 -8.44 -3.13 19.97
N ASP A 114 -8.97 -3.49 21.14
CA ASP A 114 -10.24 -4.19 21.29
C ASP A 114 -11.38 -3.29 21.79
N MET A 115 -11.07 -2.03 22.10
CA MET A 115 -12.09 -1.03 22.37
C MET A 115 -12.88 -0.67 21.09
N PRO A 116 -14.19 -0.39 21.21
CA PRO A 116 -14.97 0.17 20.13
C PRO A 116 -14.34 1.45 19.58
N VAL A 117 -14.35 1.64 18.26
CA VAL A 117 -13.77 2.83 17.62
C VAL A 117 -14.34 4.15 18.14
N GLN A 118 -15.60 4.12 18.62
CA GLN A 118 -16.29 5.25 19.24
C GLN A 118 -15.61 5.77 20.50
N HIS A 119 -14.82 4.94 21.19
CA HIS A 119 -14.03 5.36 22.35
C HIS A 119 -13.02 6.47 21.97
N TYR A 120 -12.43 6.37 20.78
CA TYR A 120 -11.47 7.34 20.26
C TYR A 120 -12.15 8.39 19.37
N VAL A 121 -13.09 7.96 18.54
CA VAL A 121 -13.73 8.78 17.50
C VAL A 121 -15.26 8.74 17.69
N PRO A 122 -15.83 9.49 18.65
CA PRO A 122 -17.27 9.49 18.92
C PRO A 122 -18.12 10.00 17.74
N GLU A 123 -17.50 10.69 16.77
CA GLU A 123 -18.16 11.17 15.55
C GLU A 123 -18.46 10.04 14.55
N PHE A 124 -17.86 8.86 14.72
CA PHE A 124 -18.16 7.68 13.93
C PHE A 124 -19.36 6.94 14.54
N PRO A 125 -20.51 6.87 13.86
CA PRO A 125 -21.74 6.36 14.46
C PRO A 125 -21.63 4.88 14.84
N GLU A 126 -22.42 4.46 15.83
CA GLU A 126 -22.66 3.04 16.07
C GLU A 126 -23.16 2.37 14.79
N LYS A 127 -22.79 1.11 14.58
CA LYS A 127 -23.14 0.36 13.39
C LYS A 127 -24.14 -0.72 13.71
N GLU A 128 -25.02 -0.96 12.76
CA GLU A 128 -25.95 -2.07 12.76
C GLU A 128 -25.71 -2.92 11.53
N TYR A 129 -25.86 -4.23 11.68
CA TYR A 129 -25.82 -5.18 10.58
C TYR A 129 -26.97 -6.16 10.77
N GLU A 130 -27.86 -6.26 9.77
CA GLU A 130 -29.07 -7.10 9.82
C GLU A 130 -29.97 -6.83 11.05
N GLY A 131 -30.02 -5.58 11.52
CA GLY A 131 -30.83 -5.15 12.66
C GLY A 131 -30.19 -5.39 14.03
N GLU A 132 -29.00 -5.98 14.08
CA GLU A 132 -28.22 -6.13 15.32
C GLU A 132 -27.17 -5.02 15.44
N LYS A 133 -27.03 -4.45 16.64
CA LYS A 133 -25.90 -3.57 16.95
C LYS A 133 -24.59 -4.36 16.89
N VAL A 134 -23.63 -3.85 16.13
CA VAL A 134 -22.30 -4.43 15.96
C VAL A 134 -21.23 -3.41 16.28
N SER A 135 -20.15 -3.87 16.90
CA SER A 135 -19.00 -3.02 17.23
C SER A 135 -17.87 -3.24 16.23
N VAL A 136 -17.25 -2.13 15.81
CA VAL A 136 -16.01 -2.13 15.06
C VAL A 136 -14.91 -1.71 16.04
N THR A 137 -13.80 -2.45 16.06
CA THR A 137 -12.63 -2.16 16.89
C THR A 137 -11.43 -1.81 16.02
N THR A 138 -10.42 -1.19 16.62
CA THR A 138 -9.15 -0.90 15.94
C THR A 138 -8.52 -2.16 15.35
N ARG A 139 -8.57 -3.31 16.06
CA ARG A 139 -8.09 -4.62 15.59
C ARG A 139 -8.76 -5.05 14.27
N LEU A 140 -10.06 -4.81 14.14
CA LEU A 140 -10.80 -5.17 12.93
C LEU A 140 -10.48 -4.24 11.77
N LEU A 141 -10.20 -2.96 12.04
CA LEU A 141 -9.78 -2.00 11.01
C LEU A 141 -8.41 -2.35 10.43
N ILE A 142 -7.40 -2.57 11.28
CA ILE A 142 -6.03 -2.90 10.84
C ILE A 142 -5.99 -4.19 10.02
N SER A 143 -6.90 -5.13 10.32
CA SER A 143 -6.98 -6.44 9.69
C SER A 143 -7.90 -6.46 8.46
N HIS A 144 -8.48 -5.33 8.06
CA HIS A 144 -9.46 -5.25 6.96
C HIS A 144 -10.69 -6.16 7.15
N LEU A 145 -11.15 -6.30 8.40
CA LEU A 145 -12.29 -7.13 8.81
C LEU A 145 -13.49 -6.30 9.29
N SER A 146 -13.47 -4.98 9.16
CA SER A 146 -14.49 -4.09 9.74
C SER A 146 -15.83 -4.08 9.00
N GLY A 147 -15.87 -4.54 7.75
CA GLY A 147 -17.05 -4.39 6.89
C GLY A 147 -17.22 -3.00 6.28
N ILE A 148 -16.31 -2.05 6.55
CA ILE A 148 -16.32 -0.72 5.93
C ILE A 148 -15.94 -0.85 4.46
N ARG A 149 -16.73 -0.26 3.57
CA ARG A 149 -16.50 -0.30 2.12
C ARG A 149 -15.18 0.34 1.70
N HIS A 150 -14.83 0.12 0.44
CA HIS A 150 -13.79 0.89 -0.26
C HIS A 150 -14.46 2.01 -1.10
N TYR A 151 -13.89 2.40 -2.24
CA TYR A 151 -14.46 3.46 -3.10
C TYR A 151 -15.77 3.07 -3.78
N GLU A 152 -15.98 1.79 -4.09
CA GLU A 152 -17.25 1.32 -4.65
C GLU A 152 -18.32 1.20 -3.56
N LYS A 153 -19.49 1.81 -3.81
CA LYS A 153 -20.62 1.85 -2.87
C LYS A 153 -21.55 0.67 -3.05
N ASP A 154 -21.58 0.08 -4.24
CA ASP A 154 -22.43 -1.06 -4.54
C ASP A 154 -21.75 -2.38 -4.15
N MET A 155 -22.28 -3.02 -3.10
CA MET A 155 -21.81 -4.32 -2.62
C MET A 155 -21.89 -5.42 -3.70
N LYS A 156 -22.88 -5.38 -4.59
CA LYS A 156 -23.02 -6.40 -5.65
C LYS A 156 -21.85 -6.34 -6.61
N LYS A 157 -21.51 -5.12 -7.06
CA LYS A 157 -20.34 -4.90 -7.92
C LYS A 157 -19.05 -5.35 -7.26
N VAL A 158 -18.88 -5.07 -5.96
CA VAL A 158 -17.69 -5.53 -5.21
C VAL A 158 -17.61 -7.06 -5.15
N LYS A 159 -18.74 -7.75 -4.94
CA LYS A 159 -18.78 -9.22 -4.95
C LYS A 159 -18.46 -9.78 -6.34
N GLU A 160 -19.03 -9.20 -7.39
CA GLU A 160 -18.76 -9.59 -8.79
C GLU A 160 -17.29 -9.38 -9.15
N GLU A 161 -16.69 -8.24 -8.79
CA GLU A 161 -15.29 -7.94 -9.05
C GLU A 161 -14.36 -8.89 -8.29
N LYS A 162 -14.68 -9.19 -7.02
CA LYS A 162 -13.92 -10.15 -6.21
C LYS A 162 -13.97 -11.56 -6.82
N ALA A 163 -15.15 -12.00 -7.27
CA ALA A 163 -15.32 -13.28 -7.95
C ALA A 163 -14.54 -13.34 -9.28
N TYR A 164 -14.59 -12.26 -10.06
CA TYR A 164 -13.85 -12.15 -11.32
C TYR A 164 -12.32 -12.21 -11.11
N LYS A 165 -11.80 -11.46 -10.13
CA LYS A 165 -10.36 -11.48 -9.76
C LYS A 165 -9.92 -12.87 -9.31
N ALA A 166 -10.70 -13.55 -8.47
CA ALA A 166 -10.42 -14.92 -8.04
C ALA A 166 -10.37 -15.89 -9.24
N LEU A 167 -11.35 -15.80 -10.15
CA LEU A 167 -11.38 -16.64 -11.36
C LEU A 167 -10.18 -16.36 -12.28
N LYS A 168 -9.77 -15.11 -12.43
CA LYS A 168 -8.60 -14.72 -13.24
C LYS A 168 -7.29 -15.28 -12.65
N MET A 169 -7.12 -15.21 -11.33
CA MET A 169 -5.95 -15.79 -10.65
C MET A 169 -5.90 -17.32 -10.81
N MET A 170 -7.05 -18.00 -10.72
CA MET A 170 -7.12 -19.44 -10.98
C MET A 170 -6.74 -19.78 -12.43
N LYS A 171 -7.24 -19.03 -13.42
CA LYS A 171 -6.92 -19.27 -14.84
C LYS A 171 -5.45 -18.99 -15.19
N GLY A 172 -4.86 -17.92 -14.66
CA GLY A 172 -3.43 -17.61 -14.88
C GLY A 172 -2.49 -18.66 -14.25
N THR A 173 -2.93 -19.34 -13.19
CA THR A 173 -2.18 -20.45 -12.59
C THR A 173 -2.21 -21.69 -13.49
N VAL A 174 -3.37 -22.02 -14.06
CA VAL A 174 -3.53 -23.17 -14.98
C VAL A 174 -2.71 -23.00 -16.27
N GLU A 175 -2.62 -21.81 -16.85
CA GLU A 175 -1.78 -21.56 -18.03
C GLU A 175 -0.28 -21.72 -17.71
N SER A 176 0.16 -21.29 -16.52
CA SER A 176 1.55 -21.47 -16.06
C SER A 176 1.92 -22.92 -15.73
N ASP A 177 0.94 -23.75 -15.37
CA ASP A 177 1.13 -25.17 -15.08
C ASP A 177 1.12 -26.03 -16.35
N GLN A 178 0.31 -25.67 -17.36
CA GLN A 178 0.31 -26.35 -18.66
C GLN A 178 1.62 -26.14 -19.44
N GLU A 179 2.26 -24.96 -19.32
CA GLU A 179 3.59 -24.74 -19.93
C GLU A 179 4.72 -25.52 -19.23
N LYS A 180 4.56 -25.85 -17.95
CA LYS A 180 5.51 -26.71 -17.22
C LYS A 180 5.31 -28.19 -17.56
N GLU A 181 4.06 -28.65 -17.70
CA GLU A 181 3.77 -30.04 -18.10
C GLU A 181 4.24 -30.35 -19.54
N PHE A 182 4.25 -29.36 -20.44
CA PHE A 182 4.78 -29.53 -21.80
C PHE A 182 6.32 -29.57 -21.88
N LYS A 183 7.04 -29.20 -20.82
CA LYS A 183 8.52 -29.26 -20.78
C LYS A 183 9.09 -30.52 -20.12
N GLU A 184 8.29 -31.29 -19.37
CA GLU A 184 8.75 -32.54 -18.72
C GLU A 184 8.52 -33.82 -19.53
N LYS A 185 7.81 -33.77 -20.67
CA LYS A 185 7.65 -34.92 -21.57
C LYS A 185 8.31 -34.70 -22.93
N GLY A 186 9.65 -34.57 -22.93
CA GLY A 186 10.47 -34.73 -24.13
C GLY A 186 10.92 -36.18 -24.30
N GLY A 187 10.37 -36.90 -25.30
CA GLY A 187 10.73 -38.29 -25.57
C GLY A 187 10.35 -38.84 -26.96
N LYS A 188 11.08 -38.39 -27.99
CA LYS A 188 11.42 -39.05 -29.29
C LYS A 188 10.36 -39.33 -30.40
N CYS A 189 10.69 -38.74 -31.57
CA CYS A 189 10.79 -39.28 -32.95
C CYS A 189 9.70 -39.04 -34.04
N ASN A 190 10.19 -38.33 -35.08
CA ASN A 190 10.09 -38.52 -36.54
C ASN A 190 8.94 -37.98 -37.42
N GLU A 191 9.36 -36.98 -38.22
CA GLU A 191 9.22 -36.78 -39.68
C GLU A 191 7.88 -36.40 -40.37
N LYS A 192 8.01 -35.27 -41.11
CA LYS A 192 7.42 -34.89 -42.41
C LYS A 192 5.97 -34.36 -42.42
N ASN A 193 5.77 -33.08 -42.73
CA ASN A 193 5.85 -32.50 -44.08
C ASN A 193 5.57 -30.98 -44.08
N ASP A 194 6.15 -30.33 -45.08
CA ASP A 194 6.05 -28.92 -45.46
C ASP A 194 4.61 -28.40 -45.65
N PHE A 195 4.37 -27.10 -45.39
CA PHE A 195 4.06 -26.10 -46.43
C PHE A 195 3.79 -24.68 -45.86
N VAL A 196 4.66 -23.76 -46.29
CA VAL A 196 4.44 -22.37 -46.75
C VAL A 196 3.86 -21.30 -45.82
N LYS A 197 4.72 -20.29 -45.62
CA LYS A 197 4.49 -18.92 -45.15
C LYS A 197 4.06 -18.03 -46.32
N ALA A 198 3.00 -17.23 -46.17
CA ALA A 198 2.82 -16.00 -46.96
C ALA A 198 1.93 -14.96 -46.24
N LYS A 199 2.49 -13.76 -46.07
CA LYS A 199 1.83 -12.48 -45.73
C LYS A 199 0.80 -12.10 -46.79
N ILE A 200 -0.31 -11.46 -46.41
CA ILE A 200 -0.91 -10.31 -47.11
C ILE A 200 -1.58 -9.37 -46.10
N GLU A 201 -1.24 -8.07 -46.19
CA GLU A 201 -1.89 -6.92 -45.53
C GLU A 201 -3.08 -6.39 -46.37
N GLN A 202 -4.03 -5.74 -45.69
CA GLN A 202 -4.97 -4.69 -46.16
C GLN A 202 -6.00 -5.03 -47.27
N ASP A 203 -7.28 -5.04 -46.91
CA ASP A 203 -8.20 -3.87 -46.99
C ASP A 203 -9.65 -4.26 -47.39
N THR A 204 -10.59 -3.45 -46.92
CA THR A 204 -12.01 -3.29 -47.35
C THR A 204 -13.09 -4.33 -46.96
N ASP A 205 -13.88 -3.90 -45.97
CA ASP A 205 -15.36 -3.81 -45.96
C ASP A 205 -16.19 -4.83 -46.77
N ALA A 206 -16.98 -5.65 -46.05
CA ALA A 206 -18.44 -5.49 -46.00
C ALA A 206 -19.15 -6.64 -45.23
N LYS A 207 -20.15 -6.24 -44.44
CA LYS A 207 -21.26 -7.03 -43.85
C LYS A 207 -21.00 -7.82 -42.56
N GLY A 208 -21.26 -7.12 -41.45
CA GLY A 208 -22.52 -7.38 -40.74
C GLY A 208 -22.43 -8.20 -39.45
N ARG A 209 -22.41 -7.49 -38.32
CA ARG A 209 -23.41 -7.67 -37.25
C ARG A 209 -23.32 -6.53 -36.23
N ASN A 210 -24.41 -5.76 -36.14
CA ASN A 210 -24.64 -4.72 -35.16
C ASN A 210 -24.46 -5.26 -33.73
N LEU A 211 -23.35 -4.89 -33.08
CA LEU A 211 -23.26 -4.86 -31.64
C LEU A 211 -23.27 -3.38 -31.23
N LYS A 212 -24.30 -3.00 -30.47
CA LYS A 212 -24.46 -1.67 -29.89
C LYS A 212 -23.15 -1.23 -29.25
N PRO A 213 -22.71 0.03 -29.41
CA PRO A 213 -21.52 0.51 -28.73
C PRO A 213 -21.81 0.48 -27.23
N GLY A 214 -21.17 -0.44 -26.52
CA GLY A 214 -21.11 -0.40 -25.07
C GLY A 214 -20.61 0.98 -24.67
N LYS A 215 -21.36 1.66 -23.80
CA LYS A 215 -20.91 2.91 -23.15
C LYS A 215 -19.44 2.73 -22.78
N LYS A 216 -18.57 3.57 -23.35
CA LYS A 216 -17.24 3.81 -22.77
C LYS A 216 -17.51 4.17 -21.31
N LYS A 217 -17.13 3.29 -20.39
CA LYS A 217 -17.14 3.60 -18.96
C LYS A 217 -16.27 4.83 -18.78
N ASN A 218 -16.76 5.82 -18.04
CA ASN A 218 -15.93 6.96 -17.71
C ASN A 218 -14.85 6.44 -16.75
N ASP A 219 -13.57 6.58 -17.10
CA ASP A 219 -12.45 6.16 -16.24
C ASP A 219 -12.45 6.86 -14.86
N PHE A 220 -13.28 7.90 -14.72
CA PHE A 220 -13.52 8.69 -13.50
C PHE A 220 -14.78 8.30 -12.72
N GLU A 221 -15.37 7.12 -12.95
CA GLU A 221 -16.57 6.66 -12.22
C GLU A 221 -16.38 6.62 -10.69
N GLN A 222 -15.13 6.55 -10.20
CA GLN A 222 -14.79 6.60 -8.78
C GLN A 222 -14.47 8.03 -8.31
N GLY A 223 -15.49 8.88 -8.18
CA GLY A 223 -15.31 10.29 -7.78
C GLY A 223 -14.58 10.49 -6.44
N GLU A 224 -14.68 9.53 -5.51
CA GLU A 224 -13.97 9.57 -4.21
C GLU A 224 -12.48 9.24 -4.33
N LEU A 225 -12.05 8.52 -5.37
CA LEU A 225 -10.64 8.25 -5.63
C LEU A 225 -9.94 9.50 -6.20
N TYR A 226 -10.66 10.28 -7.00
CA TYR A 226 -10.15 11.50 -7.65
C TYR A 226 -10.64 12.78 -6.95
N LEU A 227 -10.96 12.69 -5.66
CA LEU A 227 -11.46 13.81 -4.88
C LEU A 227 -10.40 14.92 -4.80
N LYS A 228 -10.82 16.15 -5.11
CA LYS A 228 -9.96 17.35 -5.06
C LYS A 228 -10.18 18.19 -3.80
N GLU A 229 -11.19 17.84 -3.01
CA GLU A 229 -11.50 18.53 -1.76
C GLU A 229 -10.41 18.28 -0.73
N LYS A 230 -9.97 19.35 -0.06
CA LYS A 230 -9.05 19.29 1.08
C LYS A 230 -9.86 19.20 2.37
N PHE A 231 -9.38 18.39 3.30
CA PHE A 231 -9.93 18.28 4.65
C PHE A 231 -8.94 18.86 5.64
N GLU A 232 -9.44 19.54 6.68
CA GLU A 232 -8.58 20.13 7.71
C GLU A 232 -7.90 19.07 8.59
N ASN A 233 -8.56 17.91 8.74
CA ASN A 233 -8.06 16.77 9.50
C ASN A 233 -8.74 15.45 9.11
N SER A 234 -8.25 14.34 9.69
CA SER A 234 -8.75 13.00 9.39
C SER A 234 -10.21 12.80 9.81
N ILE A 235 -10.64 13.46 10.89
CA ILE A 235 -11.98 13.31 11.46
C ILE A 235 -13.04 13.90 10.52
N GLU A 236 -12.76 15.05 9.91
CA GLU A 236 -13.67 15.70 8.96
C GLU A 236 -13.91 14.78 7.73
N SER A 237 -12.85 14.15 7.23
CA SER A 237 -12.91 13.27 6.05
C SER A 237 -13.83 12.05 6.26
N LEU A 238 -14.14 11.69 7.50
CA LEU A 238 -15.07 10.60 7.82
C LEU A 238 -16.46 10.83 7.24
N ARG A 239 -16.86 12.08 6.98
CA ARG A 239 -18.17 12.40 6.36
C ARG A 239 -18.39 11.70 5.02
N LEU A 240 -17.32 11.29 4.33
CA LEU A 240 -17.38 10.56 3.07
C LEU A 240 -18.01 9.17 3.21
N PHE A 241 -17.88 8.52 4.38
CA PHE A 241 -18.28 7.12 4.53
C PHE A 241 -18.88 6.75 5.91
N LYS A 242 -18.83 7.63 6.90
CA LYS A 242 -19.22 7.30 8.28
C LYS A 242 -20.67 6.85 8.42
N ASN A 243 -21.55 7.29 7.52
CA ASN A 243 -22.98 6.92 7.53
C ASN A 243 -23.30 5.73 6.63
N ASP A 244 -22.32 5.18 5.92
CA ASP A 244 -22.57 4.05 5.01
C ASP A 244 -22.80 2.75 5.78
N PRO A 245 -23.66 1.85 5.29
CA PRO A 245 -23.87 0.54 5.89
C PRO A 245 -22.61 -0.32 5.78
N LEU A 246 -22.44 -1.24 6.73
CA LEU A 246 -21.39 -2.24 6.63
C LEU A 246 -21.74 -3.28 5.56
N PHE A 247 -20.73 -3.75 4.83
CA PHE A 247 -20.92 -4.76 3.79
C PHE A 247 -21.11 -6.17 4.33
N PHE A 248 -20.65 -6.42 5.55
CA PHE A 248 -20.76 -7.69 6.27
C PHE A 248 -20.55 -7.44 7.76
N LYS A 249 -20.95 -8.40 8.59
CA LYS A 249 -20.73 -8.37 10.05
C LYS A 249 -19.23 -8.24 10.37
N PRO A 250 -18.79 -7.27 11.20
CA PRO A 250 -17.38 -7.13 11.56
C PRO A 250 -16.76 -8.45 12.03
N GLY A 251 -15.54 -8.77 11.57
CA GLY A 251 -14.83 -10.01 11.86
C GLY A 251 -15.19 -11.20 10.96
N SER A 252 -16.29 -11.14 10.19
CA SER A 252 -16.76 -12.31 9.42
C SER A 252 -16.07 -12.52 8.07
N GLN A 253 -15.58 -11.45 7.43
CA GLN A 253 -14.99 -11.51 6.09
C GLN A 253 -13.85 -10.50 5.93
N PHE A 254 -12.95 -10.79 4.99
CA PHE A 254 -11.91 -9.86 4.57
C PHE A 254 -12.37 -8.98 3.40
N LEU A 255 -12.21 -7.66 3.57
CA LEU A 255 -12.36 -6.66 2.53
C LEU A 255 -11.36 -5.53 2.72
N TYR A 256 -10.44 -5.41 1.76
CA TYR A 256 -9.52 -4.29 1.71
C TYR A 256 -10.27 -2.96 1.65
N SER A 257 -9.94 -2.04 2.57
CA SER A 257 -10.64 -0.77 2.73
C SER A 257 -9.66 0.36 3.06
N THR A 258 -9.52 1.31 2.14
CA THR A 258 -8.83 2.58 2.43
C THR A 258 -9.60 3.44 3.43
N PHE A 259 -10.95 3.44 3.40
CA PHE A 259 -11.73 4.20 4.39
C PHE A 259 -11.58 3.66 5.80
N GLY A 260 -11.37 2.34 5.97
CA GLY A 260 -10.97 1.78 7.26
C GLY A 260 -9.66 2.40 7.78
N TYR A 261 -8.69 2.67 6.90
CA TYR A 261 -7.45 3.35 7.27
C TYR A 261 -7.60 4.86 7.46
N THR A 262 -8.56 5.50 6.79
CA THR A 262 -8.96 6.88 7.11
C THR A 262 -9.50 6.99 8.54
N LEU A 263 -10.31 6.01 8.98
CA LEU A 263 -10.75 5.93 10.37
C LEU A 263 -9.60 5.66 11.34
N LEU A 264 -8.63 4.81 10.97
CA LEU A 264 -7.41 4.61 11.77
C LEU A 264 -6.59 5.90 11.93
N ALA A 265 -6.49 6.73 10.88
CA ALA A 265 -5.82 8.02 10.98
C ALA A 265 -6.50 8.95 12.00
N ALA A 266 -7.84 8.97 12.03
CA ALA A 266 -8.60 9.71 13.04
C ALA A 266 -8.40 9.15 14.46
N ILE A 267 -8.29 7.82 14.62
CA ILE A 267 -7.95 7.17 15.90
C ILE A 267 -6.55 7.57 16.36
N VAL A 268 -5.55 7.54 15.47
CA VAL A 268 -4.18 7.98 15.76
C VAL A 268 -4.17 9.44 16.22
N GLU A 269 -4.90 10.31 15.52
CA GLU A 269 -5.00 11.74 15.87
C GLU A 269 -5.57 11.93 17.29
N ARG A 270 -6.67 11.24 17.61
CA ARG A 270 -7.31 11.29 18.93
C ARG A 270 -6.45 10.69 20.05
N ALA A 271 -5.84 9.53 19.82
CA ALA A 271 -5.03 8.84 20.83
C ALA A 271 -3.65 9.49 21.05
N SER A 272 -3.08 10.15 20.03
CA SER A 272 -1.80 10.85 20.14
C SER A 272 -1.93 12.27 20.70
N GLY A 273 -3.06 12.95 20.42
CA GLY A 273 -3.24 14.37 20.70
C GLY A 273 -2.63 15.31 19.65
N TYR A 274 -2.09 14.78 18.56
CA TYR A 274 -1.51 15.52 17.43
C TYR A 274 -2.38 15.32 16.19
N LYS A 275 -2.37 16.25 15.23
CA LYS A 275 -2.90 15.95 13.89
C LYS A 275 -2.19 14.74 13.32
N TYR A 276 -2.91 13.91 12.57
CA TYR A 276 -2.35 12.65 12.04
C TYR A 276 -1.00 12.85 11.32
N LEU A 277 -0.92 13.81 10.41
CA LEU A 277 0.27 14.06 9.60
C LEU A 277 1.45 14.59 10.42
N ASP A 278 1.19 15.44 11.41
CA ASP A 278 2.21 15.94 12.34
C ASP A 278 2.79 14.79 13.17
N TYR A 279 1.94 13.86 13.64
CA TYR A 279 2.38 12.69 14.37
C TYR A 279 3.21 11.73 13.50
N MET A 280 2.79 11.51 12.26
CA MET A 280 3.56 10.72 11.30
C MET A 280 4.92 11.36 11.02
N GLN A 281 4.98 12.67 10.81
CA GLN A 281 6.23 13.38 10.58
C GLN A 281 7.17 13.29 11.78
N LYS A 282 6.64 13.37 13.00
CA LYS A 282 7.42 13.13 14.21
C LYS A 282 8.02 11.72 14.22
N ILE A 283 7.22 10.69 13.89
CA ILE A 283 7.71 9.31 13.83
C ILE A 283 8.80 9.16 12.75
N PHE A 284 8.62 9.76 11.57
CA PHE A 284 9.61 9.72 10.51
C PHE A 284 10.92 10.37 10.95
N HIS A 285 10.85 11.52 11.62
CA HIS A 285 12.04 12.16 12.18
C HIS A 285 12.72 11.31 13.26
N ASP A 286 11.95 10.69 14.17
CA ASP A 286 12.49 9.76 15.19
C ASP A 286 13.21 8.54 14.56
N LEU A 287 12.86 8.18 13.32
CA LEU A 287 13.40 7.03 12.57
C LEU A 287 14.42 7.43 11.48
N ASP A 288 14.86 8.68 11.43
CA ASP A 288 15.76 9.22 10.40
C ASP A 288 15.23 9.10 8.96
N MET A 289 13.91 9.06 8.80
CA MET A 289 13.20 9.00 7.51
C MET A 289 12.99 10.41 6.92
N LEU A 290 14.08 11.13 6.68
CA LEU A 290 14.07 12.57 6.37
C LEU A 290 13.45 12.94 5.01
N THR A 291 13.33 11.97 4.09
CA THR A 291 12.77 12.16 2.74
C THR A 291 11.39 11.52 2.57
N THR A 292 10.76 11.08 3.67
CA THR A 292 9.38 10.60 3.67
C THR A 292 8.45 11.74 4.07
N VAL A 293 7.59 12.16 3.14
CA VAL A 293 6.68 13.29 3.34
C VAL A 293 5.28 12.96 2.85
N GLN A 294 4.31 13.77 3.27
CA GLN A 294 2.98 13.72 2.68
C GLN A 294 3.03 14.08 1.19
N GLU A 295 2.24 13.38 0.39
CA GLU A 295 2.02 13.78 -0.99
C GLU A 295 1.17 15.05 -1.04
N GLU A 296 1.75 16.11 -1.57
CA GLU A 296 1.07 17.37 -1.83
C GLU A 296 1.13 17.72 -3.32
N ASN A 297 0.04 18.31 -3.82
CA ASN A 297 -0.10 18.68 -5.22
C ASN A 297 0.39 20.11 -5.53
N GLU A 298 0.52 20.95 -4.51
CA GLU A 298 0.87 22.37 -4.67
C GLU A 298 2.38 22.62 -4.58
N PRO A 299 3.08 22.26 -3.48
CA PRO A 299 4.52 22.42 -3.42
C PRO A 299 5.24 21.36 -4.25
N VAL A 300 6.40 21.75 -4.77
CA VAL A 300 7.33 20.82 -5.41
C VAL A 300 7.97 19.94 -4.33
N ILE A 301 7.78 18.63 -4.43
CA ILE A 301 8.54 17.65 -3.63
C ILE A 301 9.85 17.37 -4.36
N TYR A 302 10.97 17.70 -3.72
CA TYR A 302 12.30 17.52 -4.31
C TYR A 302 12.61 16.04 -4.57
N ASN A 303 13.28 15.75 -5.68
CA ASN A 303 13.61 14.39 -6.14
C ASN A 303 12.42 13.44 -6.37
N ARG A 304 11.17 13.94 -6.40
CA ARG A 304 10.00 13.12 -6.72
C ARG A 304 10.01 12.72 -8.20
N ALA A 305 9.81 11.42 -8.48
CA ALA A 305 9.52 10.89 -9.82
C ALA A 305 8.07 11.16 -10.26
#